data_AF-A0A9D6JIW0-F1
#
_entry.id   AF-A0A9D6JIW0-F1
#
_cell.length_a   1.000
_cell.length_b   1.000
_cell.length_c   1.000
_cell.angle_alpha   90.00
_cell.angle_beta   90.00
_cell.angle_gamma   90.00
#
_symmetry.space_group_name_H-M   'P 1'
#
loop_
_entity.id
_entity.type
_entity.pdbx_description
1 polymer ?
#
loop_
_entity_poly.entity_id
_entity_poly.type
_entity_poly.pdbx_seq_one_letter_code
_entity_poly.pdbx_strand_id
1 'polypeptide(L)'
;KAGSPVTIGVTYGGGNIGSSVQAFGSAAGIAASMMNTMGAMSATLGGYQRRQEDWTHQADLATKELKQVEKQIAAAEIRLAIAEHELENHDLQTENAREVDSFMRSKFTNRELYNWMVGQLSAVYFQSYKLAYDVAKRAERAYRFELGLVDSSYVQFGYWDSLKKGLLCGERLYYDLKRMDVAYLDQNRREHEITRHVSLVALDAMALIRLKSEKSCFISLPEVLFDLDHPGHYLRRIKSVSVTIPCVTGPYSGVHCTLTLLNSSVRHSNMLLSNNYERQIDDVRFTDNVGAIQSIVTSSGQNDSGLFEANLRDERYLPFEGAGAISDWRLQLPDNFPHFDYETISDVILHVRYTARDGGEVLADAARAVLQSRLNAMRQLAENEAGLVQLLSLRQQYPGEWNQLRSGVDGKTVITINQARFPYFAARATLAIIRFNALARVRDSVNANSNLQSFGLLLKRVAAGASPSTTLGFPSDSSIGNWRVNELGGDIVTVPVLIEAQDTQWEISLVAHPSQGNAPNAQQRILLEDIVLLVGYRV
;
A
#
# COMPACT_ATOMS: atom_id res chain seq x y z
N LYS A 1 -47.54 -166.10 29.09
CA LYS A 1 -48.71 -166.93 29.44
C LYS A 1 -48.90 -167.94 28.31
N ALA A 2 -48.76 -169.24 28.60
CA ALA A 2 -48.91 -170.41 27.70
C ALA A 2 -47.93 -170.47 26.50
N GLY A 3 -47.31 -171.57 26.08
CA GLY A 3 -47.53 -172.99 26.39
C GLY A 3 -47.86 -173.79 25.12
N SER A 4 -46.82 -174.28 24.43
CA SER A 4 -46.73 -175.50 23.56
C SER A 4 -47.65 -175.67 22.32
N PRO A 5 -47.34 -176.51 21.30
CA PRO A 5 -46.14 -177.33 21.01
C PRO A 5 -45.48 -177.04 19.64
N VAL A 6 -44.21 -177.41 19.49
CA VAL A 6 -43.61 -177.66 18.18
C VAL A 6 -43.89 -179.12 17.83
N THR A 7 -44.88 -179.35 16.96
CA THR A 7 -44.94 -180.57 16.15
C THR A 7 -44.33 -180.24 14.80
N ILE A 8 -43.25 -180.94 14.46
CA ILE A 8 -42.63 -180.85 13.14
C ILE A 8 -43.56 -181.53 12.15
N GLY A 9 -44.11 -180.73 11.23
CA GLY A 9 -44.85 -181.20 10.07
C GLY A 9 -44.59 -180.24 8.91
N VAL A 10 -43.81 -180.70 7.93
CA VAL A 10 -43.58 -179.99 6.68
C VAL A 10 -44.78 -180.23 5.76
N THR A 11 -45.49 -179.18 5.38
CA THR A 11 -46.49 -179.22 4.30
C THR A 11 -46.23 -178.09 3.30
N TYR A 12 -46.21 -178.43 2.02
CA TYR A 12 -45.74 -177.59 0.91
C TYR A 12 -46.93 -177.16 0.03
N GLY A 13 -46.99 -175.88 -0.39
CA GLY A 13 -47.93 -175.42 -1.43
C GLY A 13 -48.01 -173.92 -1.72
N GLY A 14 -47.90 -173.56 -3.01
CA GLY A 14 -48.59 -172.50 -3.79
C GLY A 14 -48.54 -171.00 -3.40
N GLY A 15 -48.73 -170.63 -2.13
CA GLY A 15 -48.95 -169.24 -1.70
C GLY A 15 -47.70 -168.34 -1.61
N ASN A 16 -46.51 -168.91 -1.82
CA ASN A 16 -45.23 -168.26 -1.48
C ASN A 16 -44.58 -167.41 -2.59
N ILE A 17 -45.11 -167.38 -3.82
CA ILE A 17 -44.48 -166.66 -4.95
C ILE A 17 -44.93 -165.19 -5.03
N GLY A 18 -46.21 -164.89 -4.81
CA GLY A 18 -46.73 -163.51 -4.80
C GLY A 18 -46.17 -162.66 -3.64
N SER A 19 -45.95 -163.29 -2.49
CA SER A 19 -45.33 -162.65 -1.32
C SER A 19 -43.85 -162.28 -1.56
N SER A 20 -43.13 -163.00 -2.43
CA SER A 20 -41.71 -162.72 -2.72
C SER A 20 -41.48 -161.48 -3.60
N VAL A 21 -42.32 -161.24 -4.62
CA VAL A 21 -42.24 -160.05 -5.50
C VAL A 21 -42.67 -158.79 -4.76
N GLN A 22 -43.71 -158.90 -3.93
CA GLN A 22 -44.14 -157.81 -3.06
C GLN A 22 -43.04 -157.46 -2.04
N ALA A 23 -42.36 -158.46 -1.46
CA ALA A 23 -41.21 -158.24 -0.58
C ALA A 23 -40.03 -157.52 -1.26
N PHE A 24 -39.75 -157.82 -2.54
CA PHE A 24 -38.69 -157.13 -3.29
C PHE A 24 -39.04 -155.67 -3.62
N GLY A 25 -40.29 -155.40 -4.02
CA GLY A 25 -40.79 -154.03 -4.20
C GLY A 25 -40.77 -153.22 -2.90
N SER A 26 -41.11 -153.87 -1.78
CA SER A 26 -40.95 -153.28 -0.43
C SER A 26 -39.48 -153.01 -0.10
N ALA A 27 -38.56 -153.93 -0.39
CA ALA A 27 -37.13 -153.74 -0.15
C ALA A 27 -36.53 -152.61 -1.00
N ALA A 28 -36.88 -152.54 -2.30
CA ALA A 28 -36.46 -151.44 -3.18
C ALA A 28 -37.06 -150.09 -2.73
N GLY A 29 -38.32 -150.09 -2.27
CA GLY A 29 -38.96 -148.91 -1.68
C GLY A 29 -38.30 -148.46 -0.38
N ILE A 30 -37.90 -149.40 0.49
CA ILE A 30 -37.13 -149.12 1.71
C ILE A 30 -35.76 -148.53 1.37
N ALA A 31 -35.05 -149.10 0.39
CA ALA A 31 -33.75 -148.58 -0.06
C ALA A 31 -33.86 -147.17 -0.67
N ALA A 32 -34.87 -146.93 -1.51
CA ALA A 32 -35.14 -145.60 -2.06
C ALA A 32 -35.55 -144.58 -0.98
N SER A 33 -36.33 -144.99 0.02
CA SER A 33 -36.67 -144.16 1.19
C SER A 33 -35.43 -143.84 2.01
N MET A 34 -34.53 -144.81 2.22
CA MET A 34 -33.27 -144.61 2.92
C MET A 34 -32.35 -143.64 2.15
N MET A 35 -32.23 -143.79 0.83
CA MET A 35 -31.47 -142.87 -0.02
C MET A 35 -32.05 -141.46 -0.05
N ASN A 36 -33.38 -141.31 -0.14
CA ASN A 36 -34.05 -140.00 -0.02
C ASN A 36 -33.85 -139.37 1.36
N THR A 37 -33.86 -140.18 2.43
CA THR A 37 -33.60 -139.72 3.80
C THR A 37 -32.14 -139.30 3.98
N MET A 38 -31.19 -140.06 3.41
CA MET A 38 -29.78 -139.67 3.37
C MET A 38 -29.54 -138.41 2.54
N GLY A 39 -30.25 -138.25 1.42
CA GLY A 39 -30.25 -137.04 0.60
C GLY A 39 -30.82 -135.83 1.35
N ALA A 40 -31.97 -135.99 2.02
CA ALA A 40 -32.58 -134.95 2.86
C ALA A 40 -31.71 -134.60 4.07
N MET A 41 -31.07 -135.59 4.71
CA MET A 41 -30.13 -135.37 5.80
C MET A 41 -28.88 -134.62 5.32
N SER A 42 -28.33 -134.99 4.16
CA SER A 42 -27.21 -134.29 3.53
C SER A 42 -27.57 -132.86 3.12
N ALA A 43 -28.78 -132.64 2.61
CA ALA A 43 -29.31 -131.30 2.32
C ALA A 43 -29.49 -130.47 3.60
N THR A 44 -29.97 -131.09 4.69
CA THR A 44 -30.11 -130.44 6.00
C THR A 44 -28.75 -130.07 6.59
N LEU A 45 -27.77 -130.98 6.51
CA LEU A 45 -26.40 -130.75 6.94
C LEU A 45 -25.72 -129.65 6.11
N GLY A 46 -25.91 -129.67 4.78
CA GLY A 46 -25.46 -128.60 3.89
C GLY A 46 -26.13 -127.25 4.18
N GLY A 47 -27.40 -127.26 4.59
CA GLY A 47 -28.12 -126.08 5.05
C GLY A 47 -27.59 -125.52 6.37
N TYR A 48 -27.23 -126.39 7.32
CA TYR A 48 -26.57 -125.98 8.56
C TYR A 48 -25.17 -125.43 8.32
N GLN A 49 -24.41 -126.05 7.41
CA GLN A 49 -23.09 -125.57 7.03
C GLN A 49 -23.17 -124.18 6.39
N ARG A 50 -24.07 -123.94 5.41
CA ARG A 50 -24.26 -122.61 4.82
C ARG A 50 -24.70 -121.56 5.84
N ARG A 51 -25.58 -121.93 6.77
CA ARG A 51 -26.00 -121.01 7.84
C ARG A 51 -24.86 -120.66 8.79
N GLN A 52 -24.01 -121.63 9.11
CA GLN A 52 -22.80 -121.39 9.89
C GLN A 52 -21.85 -120.46 9.13
N GLU A 53 -21.62 -120.71 7.84
CA GLU A 53 -20.81 -119.85 6.97
C GLU A 53 -21.37 -118.41 6.91
N ASP A 54 -22.70 -118.24 6.74
CA ASP A 54 -23.38 -116.94 6.75
C ASP A 54 -23.21 -116.22 8.11
N TRP A 55 -23.42 -116.91 9.23
CA TRP A 55 -23.22 -116.33 10.56
C TRP A 55 -21.77 -115.95 10.82
N THR A 56 -20.82 -116.78 10.40
CA THR A 56 -19.40 -116.43 10.49
C THR A 56 -19.06 -115.22 9.63
N HIS A 57 -19.61 -115.13 8.42
CA HIS A 57 -19.40 -113.98 7.54
C HIS A 57 -20.00 -112.69 8.11
N GLN A 58 -21.22 -112.75 8.65
CA GLN A 58 -21.85 -111.60 9.33
C GLN A 58 -21.07 -111.18 10.57
N ALA A 59 -20.58 -112.15 11.36
CA ALA A 59 -19.73 -111.86 12.51
C ALA A 59 -18.41 -111.19 12.08
N ASP A 60 -17.79 -111.66 11.00
CA ASP A 60 -16.56 -111.07 10.45
C ASP A 60 -16.79 -109.66 9.88
N LEU A 61 -17.90 -109.43 9.18
CA LEU A 61 -18.29 -108.10 8.69
C LEU A 61 -18.51 -107.14 9.85
N ALA A 62 -19.33 -107.52 10.83
CA ALA A 62 -19.57 -106.70 12.02
C ALA A 62 -18.26 -106.42 12.78
N THR A 63 -17.35 -107.39 12.88
CA THR A 63 -16.02 -107.20 13.49
C THR A 63 -15.18 -106.18 12.72
N LYS A 64 -15.25 -106.17 11.39
CA LYS A 64 -14.57 -105.17 10.55
C LYS A 64 -15.23 -103.79 10.64
N GLU A 65 -16.56 -103.73 10.68
CA GLU A 65 -17.32 -102.49 10.87
C GLU A 65 -17.03 -101.86 12.24
N LEU A 66 -16.94 -102.66 13.31
CA LEU A 66 -16.52 -102.19 14.63
C LEU A 66 -15.14 -101.53 14.57
N LYS A 67 -14.15 -102.17 13.91
CA LYS A 67 -12.82 -101.58 13.70
C LYS A 67 -12.87 -100.30 12.88
N GLN A 68 -13.75 -100.20 11.88
CA GLN A 68 -13.94 -98.98 11.10
C GLN A 68 -14.54 -97.86 11.96
N VAL A 69 -15.56 -98.17 12.77
CA VAL A 69 -16.19 -97.22 13.70
C VAL A 69 -15.17 -96.72 14.73
N GLU A 70 -14.32 -97.58 15.30
CA GLU A 70 -13.22 -97.16 16.18
C GLU A 70 -12.29 -96.13 15.49
N LYS A 71 -11.97 -96.32 14.21
CA LYS A 71 -11.18 -95.34 13.44
C LYS A 71 -11.95 -94.05 13.16
N GLN A 72 -13.26 -94.11 12.96
CA GLN A 72 -14.11 -92.92 12.81
C GLN A 72 -14.22 -92.15 14.13
N ILE A 73 -14.31 -92.82 15.26
CA ILE A 73 -14.28 -92.21 16.61
C ILE A 73 -12.95 -91.48 16.79
N ALA A 74 -11.82 -92.15 16.53
CA ALA A 74 -10.50 -91.50 16.62
C ALA A 74 -10.36 -90.30 15.67
N ALA A 75 -10.90 -90.37 14.44
CA ALA A 75 -10.92 -89.24 13.53
C ALA A 75 -11.83 -88.09 14.02
N ALA A 76 -12.95 -88.39 14.68
CA ALA A 76 -13.83 -87.39 15.28
C ALA A 76 -13.18 -86.71 16.49
N GLU A 77 -12.47 -87.46 17.33
CA GLU A 77 -11.67 -86.91 18.44
C GLU A 77 -10.58 -85.95 17.92
N ILE A 78 -9.89 -86.30 16.83
CA ILE A 78 -8.92 -85.40 16.18
C ILE A 78 -9.62 -84.13 15.66
N ARG A 79 -10.80 -84.25 15.05
CA ARG A 79 -11.56 -83.07 14.59
C ARG A 79 -12.01 -82.17 15.75
N LEU A 80 -12.38 -82.76 16.88
CA LEU A 80 -12.69 -82.01 18.10
C LEU A 80 -11.47 -81.23 18.57
N ALA A 81 -10.31 -81.88 18.66
CA ALA A 81 -9.05 -81.22 19.05
C ALA A 81 -8.62 -80.11 18.06
N ILE A 82 -8.85 -80.29 16.74
CA ILE A 82 -8.62 -79.24 15.74
C ILE A 82 -9.55 -78.05 16.00
N ALA A 83 -10.85 -78.30 16.21
CA ALA A 83 -11.82 -77.24 16.46
C ALA A 83 -11.54 -76.48 17.78
N GLU A 84 -11.08 -77.17 18.82
CA GLU A 84 -10.64 -76.56 20.08
C GLU A 84 -9.43 -75.63 19.88
N HIS A 85 -8.42 -76.06 19.10
CA HIS A 85 -7.28 -75.20 18.76
C HIS A 85 -7.64 -74.06 17.81
N GLU A 86 -8.58 -74.25 16.88
CA GLU A 86 -9.10 -73.17 16.04
C GLU A 86 -9.81 -72.11 16.89
N LEU A 87 -10.58 -72.52 17.90
CA LEU A 87 -11.20 -71.61 18.86
C LEU A 87 -10.14 -70.83 19.65
N GLU A 88 -9.11 -71.51 20.18
CA GLU A 88 -8.00 -70.86 20.90
C GLU A 88 -7.26 -69.84 20.02
N ASN A 89 -7.00 -70.16 18.76
CA ASN A 89 -6.38 -69.24 17.80
C ASN A 89 -7.28 -68.03 17.51
N HIS A 90 -8.60 -68.24 17.36
CA HIS A 90 -9.56 -67.16 17.19
C HIS A 90 -9.65 -66.25 18.42
N ASP A 91 -9.62 -66.81 19.62
CA ASP A 91 -9.59 -66.05 20.86
C ASP A 91 -8.30 -65.22 20.95
N LEU A 92 -7.14 -65.79 20.62
CA LEU A 92 -5.87 -65.08 20.58
C LEU A 92 -5.87 -63.96 19.52
N GLN A 93 -6.42 -64.20 18.34
CA GLN A 93 -6.58 -63.17 17.31
C GLN A 93 -7.47 -62.02 17.77
N THR A 94 -8.54 -62.35 18.48
CA THR A 94 -9.46 -61.35 19.05
C THR A 94 -8.73 -60.51 20.09
N GLU A 95 -7.94 -61.14 20.96
CA GLU A 95 -7.18 -60.42 21.99
C GLU A 95 -6.08 -59.54 21.37
N ASN A 96 -5.30 -60.06 20.43
CA ASN A 96 -4.31 -59.27 19.67
C ASN A 96 -4.97 -58.07 18.97
N ALA A 97 -6.15 -58.25 18.37
CA ALA A 97 -6.89 -57.15 17.73
C ALA A 97 -7.34 -56.10 18.74
N ARG A 98 -7.76 -56.49 19.95
CA ARG A 98 -8.09 -55.58 21.05
C ARG A 98 -6.87 -54.81 21.54
N GLU A 99 -5.73 -55.47 21.69
CA GLU A 99 -4.47 -54.81 22.07
C GLU A 99 -4.04 -53.77 21.02
N VAL A 100 -4.16 -54.09 19.73
CA VAL A 100 -3.87 -53.15 18.64
C VAL A 100 -4.82 -51.95 18.66
N ASP A 101 -6.13 -52.13 18.86
CA ASP A 101 -7.07 -51.00 18.99
C ASP A 101 -6.75 -50.14 20.22
N SER A 102 -6.48 -50.77 21.37
CA SER A 102 -6.06 -50.09 22.60
C SER A 102 -4.80 -49.27 22.38
N PHE A 103 -3.78 -49.82 21.73
CA PHE A 103 -2.56 -49.10 21.38
C PHE A 103 -2.84 -47.93 20.43
N MET A 104 -3.66 -48.13 19.39
CA MET A 104 -3.98 -47.08 18.42
C MET A 104 -4.75 -45.89 19.03
N ARG A 105 -5.52 -46.14 20.10
CA ARG A 105 -6.24 -45.10 20.87
C ARG A 105 -5.38 -44.42 21.93
N SER A 106 -4.56 -45.20 22.64
CA SER A 106 -3.75 -44.71 23.78
C SER A 106 -2.40 -44.11 23.37
N LYS A 107 -1.87 -44.45 22.18
CA LYS A 107 -0.62 -43.85 21.70
C LYS A 107 -0.72 -42.33 21.63
N PHE A 108 0.39 -41.65 21.86
CA PHE A 108 0.44 -40.19 21.86
C PHE A 108 0.01 -39.56 20.53
N THR A 109 0.47 -40.11 19.39
CA THR A 109 0.09 -39.64 18.05
C THR A 109 -1.26 -40.18 17.62
N ASN A 110 -2.27 -40.00 18.47
CA ASN A 110 -3.65 -40.38 18.20
C ASN A 110 -4.39 -39.29 17.41
N ARG A 111 -5.66 -39.56 17.09
CA ARG A 111 -6.53 -38.64 16.36
C ARG A 111 -6.76 -37.32 17.10
N GLU A 112 -6.81 -37.33 18.42
CA GLU A 112 -7.07 -36.13 19.24
C GLU A 112 -5.91 -35.14 19.13
N LEU A 113 -4.67 -35.61 19.21
CA LEU A 113 -3.48 -34.79 18.99
C LEU A 113 -3.52 -34.12 17.62
N TYR A 114 -3.76 -34.88 16.55
CA TYR A 114 -3.83 -34.31 15.20
C TYR A 114 -4.99 -33.33 15.03
N ASN A 115 -6.17 -33.59 15.61
CA ASN A 115 -7.28 -32.64 15.59
C ASN A 115 -6.93 -31.34 16.31
N TRP A 116 -6.29 -31.42 17.47
CA TRP A 116 -5.81 -30.26 18.21
C TRP A 116 -4.77 -29.48 17.39
N MET A 117 -3.80 -30.18 16.79
CA MET A 117 -2.78 -29.57 15.92
C MET A 117 -3.42 -28.88 14.72
N VAL A 118 -4.41 -29.49 14.06
CA VAL A 118 -5.14 -28.87 12.94
C VAL A 118 -5.84 -27.60 13.41
N GLY A 119 -6.44 -27.58 14.59
CA GLY A 119 -7.05 -26.38 15.18
C GLY A 119 -6.05 -25.25 15.39
N GLN A 120 -4.91 -25.55 16.04
CA GLN A 120 -3.85 -24.57 16.30
C GLN A 120 -3.23 -24.05 15.00
N LEU A 121 -2.87 -24.96 14.08
CA LEU A 121 -2.27 -24.60 12.80
C LEU A 121 -3.24 -23.79 11.93
N SER A 122 -4.52 -24.13 11.89
CA SER A 122 -5.52 -23.37 11.10
C SER A 122 -5.66 -21.94 11.62
N ALA A 123 -5.63 -21.74 12.95
CA ALA A 123 -5.69 -20.41 13.55
C ALA A 123 -4.45 -19.57 13.20
N VAL A 124 -3.25 -20.12 13.40
CA VAL A 124 -1.98 -19.44 13.07
C VAL A 124 -1.86 -19.18 11.56
N TYR A 125 -2.29 -20.12 10.73
CA TYR A 125 -2.27 -20.00 9.27
C TYR A 125 -3.13 -18.83 8.78
N PHE A 126 -4.37 -18.70 9.28
CA PHE A 126 -5.25 -17.59 8.90
C PHE A 126 -4.75 -16.23 9.38
N GLN A 127 -4.19 -16.15 10.60
CA GLN A 127 -3.58 -14.92 11.12
C GLN A 127 -2.35 -14.51 10.31
N SER A 128 -1.50 -15.47 9.95
CA SER A 128 -0.31 -15.25 9.13
C SER A 128 -0.69 -14.77 7.72
N TYR A 129 -1.74 -15.36 7.12
CA TYR A 129 -2.28 -14.90 5.84
C TYR A 129 -2.76 -13.44 5.90
N LYS A 130 -3.50 -13.05 6.94
CA LYS A 130 -3.95 -11.65 7.11
C LYS A 130 -2.77 -10.69 7.18
N LEU A 131 -1.77 -11.02 7.99
CA LEU A 131 -0.56 -10.21 8.11
C LEU A 131 0.17 -10.08 6.76
N ALA A 132 0.34 -11.20 6.04
CA ALA A 132 0.99 -11.21 4.74
C ALA A 132 0.21 -10.37 3.71
N TYR A 133 -1.12 -10.49 3.69
CA TYR A 133 -1.99 -9.68 2.82
C TYR A 133 -1.91 -8.18 3.14
N ASP A 134 -1.91 -7.81 4.42
CA ASP A 134 -1.79 -6.41 4.84
C ASP A 134 -0.44 -5.81 4.43
N VAL A 135 0.65 -6.57 4.59
CA VAL A 135 1.99 -6.14 4.16
C VAL A 135 2.07 -6.05 2.63
N ALA A 136 1.49 -7.00 1.90
CA ALA A 136 1.40 -6.94 0.44
C ALA A 136 0.62 -5.69 -0.02
N LYS A 137 -0.47 -5.33 0.67
CA LYS A 137 -1.21 -4.10 0.40
C LYS A 137 -0.42 -2.83 0.71
N ARG A 138 0.45 -2.83 1.73
CA ARG A 138 1.39 -1.74 1.97
C ARG A 138 2.43 -1.63 0.86
N ALA A 139 2.94 -2.76 0.37
CA ALA A 139 3.85 -2.79 -0.77
C ALA A 139 3.20 -2.25 -2.05
N GLU A 140 1.93 -2.60 -2.32
CA GLU A 140 1.18 -2.03 -3.45
C GLU A 140 0.97 -0.51 -3.31
N ARG A 141 0.72 -0.01 -2.10
CA ARG A 141 0.66 1.45 -1.85
C ARG A 141 2.01 2.13 -2.07
N ALA A 142 3.10 1.52 -1.62
CA ALA A 142 4.45 2.02 -1.88
C ALA A 142 4.76 2.04 -3.38
N TYR A 143 4.43 0.97 -4.11
CA TYR A 143 4.54 0.90 -5.57
C TYR A 143 3.79 2.04 -6.28
N ARG A 144 2.53 2.29 -5.89
CA ARG A 144 1.73 3.40 -6.45
C ARG A 144 2.37 4.74 -6.14
N PHE A 145 2.81 4.91 -4.89
CA PHE A 145 3.45 6.14 -4.44
C PHE A 145 4.75 6.39 -5.19
N GLU A 146 5.69 5.45 -5.24
CA GLU A 146 6.99 5.64 -5.91
C GLU A 146 6.86 5.97 -7.40
N LEU A 147 6.00 5.24 -8.12
CA LEU A 147 5.80 5.47 -9.56
C LEU A 147 4.84 6.62 -9.88
N GLY A 148 4.18 7.20 -8.87
CA GLY A 148 3.21 8.29 -9.05
C GLY A 148 1.95 7.84 -9.81
N LEU A 149 1.49 6.60 -9.56
CA LEU A 149 0.30 6.03 -10.17
C LEU A 149 -0.94 6.33 -9.34
N VAL A 150 -2.04 6.71 -9.99
CA VAL A 150 -3.32 6.98 -9.33
C VAL A 150 -3.96 5.69 -8.82
N ASP A 151 -3.87 4.61 -9.60
CA ASP A 151 -4.41 3.30 -9.21
C ASP A 151 -3.54 2.15 -9.73
N SER A 152 -3.65 1.00 -9.07
CA SER A 152 -3.07 -0.28 -9.51
C SER A 152 -3.96 -1.44 -9.03
N SER A 153 -3.79 -2.63 -9.60
CA SER A 153 -4.67 -3.77 -9.26
C SER A 153 -3.92 -5.10 -9.21
N TYR A 154 -2.75 -5.11 -8.55
CA TYR A 154 -1.92 -6.30 -8.43
C TYR A 154 -2.36 -7.20 -7.28
N VAL A 155 -2.49 -6.66 -6.07
CA VAL A 155 -2.90 -7.43 -4.89
C VAL A 155 -4.43 -7.40 -4.83
N GLN A 156 -5.09 -8.53 -5.07
CA GLN A 156 -6.55 -8.58 -5.13
C GLN A 156 -7.16 -9.26 -3.91
N PHE A 157 -8.42 -8.97 -3.61
CA PHE A 157 -9.14 -9.75 -2.60
C PHE A 157 -9.49 -11.13 -3.17
N GLY A 158 -9.53 -12.17 -2.33
CA GLY A 158 -9.96 -13.51 -2.73
C GLY A 158 -8.87 -14.58 -2.85
N TYR A 159 -7.66 -14.31 -2.36
CA TYR A 159 -6.63 -15.37 -2.27
C TYR A 159 -7.01 -16.51 -1.32
N TRP A 160 -7.84 -16.22 -0.30
CA TRP A 160 -8.30 -17.19 0.67
C TRP A 160 -9.56 -17.93 0.20
N ASP A 161 -9.42 -19.25 0.00
CA ASP A 161 -10.56 -20.14 -0.29
C ASP A 161 -11.03 -20.87 0.98
N SER A 162 -12.18 -20.45 1.53
CA SER A 162 -12.77 -21.07 2.72
C SER A 162 -13.15 -22.54 2.54
N LEU A 163 -13.48 -23.00 1.32
CA LEU A 163 -13.81 -24.41 1.04
C LEU A 163 -12.58 -25.32 1.13
N LYS A 164 -11.40 -24.75 0.95
CA LYS A 164 -10.11 -25.45 1.01
C LYS A 164 -9.24 -25.00 2.17
N LYS A 165 -9.84 -24.38 3.21
CA LYS A 165 -9.12 -23.84 4.39
C LYS A 165 -7.97 -22.89 4.04
N GLY A 166 -8.09 -22.18 2.93
CA GLY A 166 -7.08 -21.23 2.45
C GLY A 166 -5.81 -21.86 1.89
N LEU A 167 -5.78 -23.18 1.65
CA LEU A 167 -4.61 -23.83 1.03
C LEU A 167 -4.28 -23.15 -0.32
N LEU A 168 -2.98 -22.99 -0.60
CA LEU A 168 -2.43 -22.31 -1.78
C LEU A 168 -2.61 -20.79 -1.86
N CYS A 169 -3.10 -20.13 -0.80
CA CYS A 169 -3.26 -18.67 -0.82
C CYS A 169 -1.92 -17.92 -0.91
N GLY A 170 -0.86 -18.49 -0.33
CA GLY A 170 0.48 -17.90 -0.32
C GLY A 170 1.12 -17.87 -1.71
N GLU A 171 0.98 -18.95 -2.47
CA GLU A 171 1.52 -19.12 -3.81
C GLU A 171 0.88 -18.14 -4.80
N ARG A 172 -0.45 -17.97 -4.70
CA ARG A 172 -1.18 -16.98 -5.50
C ARG A 172 -0.75 -15.55 -5.18
N LEU A 173 -0.67 -15.22 -3.89
CA LEU A 173 -0.21 -13.90 -3.45
C LEU A 173 1.24 -13.63 -3.89
N TYR A 174 2.12 -14.63 -3.76
CA TYR A 174 3.51 -14.54 -4.16
C TYR A 174 3.66 -14.29 -5.66
N TYR A 175 2.88 -14.99 -6.49
CA TYR A 175 2.88 -14.77 -7.94
C TYR A 175 2.49 -13.34 -8.31
N ASP A 176 1.43 -12.79 -7.70
CA ASP A 176 1.02 -11.40 -7.98
C ASP A 176 2.04 -10.37 -7.47
N LEU A 177 2.71 -10.63 -6.34
CA LEU A 177 3.85 -9.81 -5.90
C LEU A 177 5.00 -9.84 -6.92
N LYS A 178 5.29 -11.00 -7.53
CA LYS A 178 6.29 -11.09 -8.59
C LYS A 178 5.89 -10.38 -9.87
N ARG A 179 4.61 -10.38 -10.22
CA ARG A 179 4.11 -9.57 -11.34
C ARG A 179 4.28 -8.08 -11.06
N MET A 180 4.00 -7.64 -9.83
CA MET A 180 4.20 -6.25 -9.42
C MET A 180 5.69 -5.85 -9.45
N ASP A 181 6.58 -6.72 -9.00
CA ASP A 181 8.04 -6.53 -9.02
C ASP A 181 8.58 -6.34 -10.44
N VAL A 182 8.20 -7.22 -11.37
CA VAL A 182 8.57 -7.08 -12.79
C VAL A 182 8.02 -5.78 -13.39
N ALA A 183 6.76 -5.46 -13.13
CA ALA A 183 6.16 -4.22 -13.62
C ALA A 183 6.84 -2.97 -13.05
N TYR A 184 7.31 -3.03 -11.80
CA TYR A 184 8.10 -1.96 -11.21
C TYR A 184 9.40 -1.74 -11.96
N LEU A 185 10.14 -2.81 -12.25
CA LEU A 185 11.40 -2.72 -13.01
C LEU A 185 11.20 -2.16 -14.43
N ASP A 186 10.08 -2.48 -15.09
CA ASP A 186 9.78 -1.97 -16.44
C ASP A 186 9.36 -0.49 -16.46
N GLN A 187 8.64 -0.05 -15.42
CA GLN A 187 8.08 1.30 -15.31
C GLN A 187 9.01 2.27 -14.59
N ASN A 188 9.89 1.78 -13.71
CA ASN A 188 10.87 2.58 -13.00
C ASN A 188 12.00 2.99 -13.96
N ARG A 189 11.76 4.12 -14.62
CA ARG A 189 12.71 4.74 -15.54
C ARG A 189 13.26 5.99 -14.90
N ARG A 190 14.47 6.36 -15.32
CA ARG A 190 15.11 7.58 -14.81
C ARG A 190 14.34 8.81 -15.28
N GLU A 191 13.76 9.53 -14.32
CA GLU A 191 13.11 10.82 -14.53
C GLU A 191 14.15 11.95 -14.54
N HIS A 192 13.78 13.12 -15.05
CA HIS A 192 14.65 14.29 -15.00
C HIS A 192 14.71 14.82 -13.58
N GLU A 193 15.89 14.77 -12.96
CA GLU A 193 16.14 15.34 -11.63
C GLU A 193 16.51 16.82 -11.78
N ILE A 194 15.67 17.71 -11.27
CA ILE A 194 15.80 19.16 -11.44
C ILE A 194 15.82 19.83 -10.06
N THR A 195 16.68 20.84 -9.91
CA THR A 195 16.71 21.70 -8.73
C THR A 195 16.27 23.10 -9.12
N ARG A 196 15.27 23.63 -8.43
CA ARG A 196 14.84 25.02 -8.56
C ARG A 196 14.97 25.76 -7.23
N HIS A 197 15.53 26.95 -7.28
CA HIS A 197 15.58 27.88 -6.16
C HIS A 197 14.47 28.91 -6.31
N VAL A 198 13.60 29.00 -5.31
CA VAL A 198 12.48 29.94 -5.30
C VAL A 198 12.73 30.96 -4.20
N SER A 199 12.98 32.21 -4.61
CA SER A 199 13.08 33.36 -3.72
C SER A 199 11.67 33.85 -3.37
N LEU A 200 11.41 34.00 -2.08
CA LEU A 200 10.14 34.53 -1.59
C LEU A 200 9.95 35.99 -2.04
N VAL A 201 11.00 36.81 -1.97
CA VAL A 201 10.93 38.22 -2.42
C VAL A 201 10.55 38.33 -3.90
N ALA A 202 11.11 37.45 -4.74
CA ALA A 202 10.83 37.46 -6.17
C ALA A 202 9.45 36.91 -6.53
N LEU A 203 8.91 35.99 -5.70
CA LEU A 203 7.62 35.35 -5.93
C LEU A 203 6.45 36.16 -5.35
N ASP A 204 6.53 36.50 -4.06
CA ASP A 204 5.56 37.31 -3.35
C ASP A 204 6.26 38.13 -2.24
N ALA A 205 6.56 39.37 -2.59
CA ALA A 205 7.26 40.28 -1.69
C ALA A 205 6.42 40.68 -0.46
N MET A 206 5.08 40.67 -0.57
CA MET A 206 4.19 40.94 0.56
C MET A 206 4.20 39.80 1.56
N ALA A 207 4.34 38.55 1.11
CA ALA A 207 4.48 37.41 1.99
C ALA A 207 5.74 37.51 2.86
N LEU A 208 6.87 38.04 2.36
CA LEU A 208 8.05 38.28 3.21
C LEU A 208 7.75 39.32 4.30
N ILE A 209 7.05 40.41 3.97
CA ILE A 209 6.72 41.46 4.95
C ILE A 209 5.80 40.91 6.04
N ARG A 210 4.79 40.12 5.66
CA ARG A 210 3.93 39.39 6.61
C ARG A 210 4.75 38.43 7.47
N LEU A 211 5.70 37.69 6.87
CA LEU A 211 6.57 36.79 7.64
C LEU A 211 7.38 37.54 8.70
N LYS A 212 7.89 38.74 8.40
CA LYS A 212 8.63 39.55 9.37
C LYS A 212 7.75 40.09 10.49
N SER A 213 6.56 40.59 10.15
CA SER A 213 5.69 41.30 11.09
C SER A 213 4.73 40.39 11.86
N GLU A 214 4.05 39.50 11.14
CA GLU A 214 3.08 38.55 11.68
C GLU A 214 3.72 37.21 12.07
N LYS A 215 5.01 37.02 11.78
CA LYS A 215 5.78 35.78 12.03
C LYS A 215 5.24 34.56 11.29
N SER A 216 4.31 34.74 10.36
CA SER A 216 3.82 33.68 9.50
C SER A 216 3.43 34.22 8.13
N CYS A 217 3.56 33.38 7.10
CA CYS A 217 3.11 33.73 5.76
C CYS A 217 2.68 32.48 4.99
N PHE A 218 1.92 32.72 3.93
CA PHE A 218 1.53 31.69 2.96
C PHE A 218 2.23 31.96 1.64
N ILE A 219 2.67 30.89 0.98
CA ILE A 219 3.32 30.94 -0.32
C ILE A 219 2.63 29.94 -1.23
N SER A 220 2.32 30.33 -2.46
CA SER A 220 1.84 29.42 -3.49
C SER A 220 2.87 29.29 -4.60
N LEU A 221 3.22 28.05 -4.95
CA LEU A 221 4.10 27.71 -6.07
C LEU A 221 3.23 27.30 -7.27
N PRO A 222 2.93 28.21 -8.21
CA PRO A 222 2.07 27.90 -9.36
C PRO A 222 2.82 27.06 -10.40
N GLU A 223 2.06 26.35 -11.25
CA GLU A 223 2.62 25.56 -12.37
C GLU A 223 3.49 26.40 -13.31
N VAL A 224 3.05 27.64 -13.57
CA VAL A 224 3.73 28.64 -14.39
C VAL A 224 5.19 28.81 -13.99
N LEU A 225 5.48 28.75 -12.68
CA LEU A 225 6.84 28.91 -12.17
C LEU A 225 7.75 27.88 -12.85
N PHE A 226 7.38 26.60 -12.78
CA PHE A 226 8.16 25.48 -13.36
C PHE A 226 8.16 25.47 -14.89
N ASP A 227 7.08 25.91 -15.53
CA ASP A 227 6.99 26.01 -16.99
C ASP A 227 7.95 27.05 -17.58
N LEU A 228 8.29 28.10 -16.82
CA LEU A 228 9.26 29.11 -17.26
C LEU A 228 10.67 28.54 -17.44
N ASP A 229 11.05 27.52 -16.69
CA ASP A 229 12.36 26.89 -16.84
C ASP A 229 12.31 25.79 -17.91
N HIS A 230 11.28 24.95 -17.84
CA HIS A 230 11.14 23.77 -18.70
C HIS A 230 9.67 23.60 -19.13
N PRO A 231 9.26 24.23 -20.24
CA PRO A 231 7.90 24.08 -20.77
C PRO A 231 7.71 22.65 -21.29
N GLY A 232 6.53 22.06 -21.02
CA GLY A 232 6.18 20.71 -21.49
C GLY A 232 6.58 19.58 -20.55
N HIS A 233 7.18 19.87 -19.41
CA HIS A 233 7.37 18.86 -18.36
C HIS A 233 6.07 18.59 -17.61
N TYR A 234 5.78 17.31 -17.37
CA TYR A 234 4.66 16.85 -16.56
C TYR A 234 5.15 15.89 -15.46
N LEU A 235 4.22 15.40 -14.63
CA LEU A 235 4.49 14.54 -13.48
C LEU A 235 5.57 15.13 -12.56
N ARG A 236 5.46 16.42 -12.25
CA ARG A 236 6.43 17.13 -11.40
C ARG A 236 6.22 16.76 -9.93
N ARG A 237 7.14 15.98 -9.37
CA ARG A 237 7.04 15.46 -8.01
C ARG A 237 8.27 15.83 -7.20
N ILE A 238 8.05 16.36 -6.00
CA ILE A 238 9.10 16.79 -5.10
C ILE A 238 9.88 15.56 -4.63
N LYS A 239 11.22 15.66 -4.64
CA LYS A 239 12.12 14.69 -4.01
C LYS A 239 12.58 15.16 -2.64
N SER A 240 12.85 16.46 -2.49
CA SER A 240 13.19 17.08 -1.21
C SER A 240 13.03 18.60 -1.30
N VAL A 241 12.67 19.23 -0.19
CA VAL A 241 12.71 20.68 -0.03
C VAL A 241 13.68 21.03 1.08
N SER A 242 14.49 22.07 0.87
CA SER A 242 15.32 22.67 1.90
C SER A 242 15.16 24.19 1.90
N VAL A 243 15.42 24.82 3.02
CA VAL A 243 15.19 26.24 3.24
C VAL A 243 16.50 26.92 3.59
N THR A 244 16.76 28.05 2.94
CA THR A 244 17.80 29.00 3.33
C THR A 244 17.15 30.33 3.68
N ILE A 245 17.47 30.86 4.86
CA ILE A 245 17.00 32.16 5.34
C ILE A 245 18.25 33.00 5.60
N PRO A 246 18.69 33.82 4.62
CA PRO A 246 19.79 34.75 4.85
C PRO A 246 19.33 35.85 5.82
N CYS A 247 19.92 35.88 7.01
CA CYS A 247 19.65 36.85 8.06
C CYS A 247 20.90 37.12 8.90
N VAL A 248 20.83 38.13 9.77
CA VAL A 248 21.93 38.47 10.69
C VAL A 248 21.60 37.87 12.05
N THR A 249 22.30 36.79 12.41
CA THR A 249 22.18 36.14 13.71
C THR A 249 23.48 36.22 14.50
N GLY A 250 23.38 36.13 15.82
CA GLY A 250 24.55 36.02 16.71
C GLY A 250 25.19 34.63 16.63
N PRO A 251 26.47 34.50 17.04
CA PRO A 251 27.12 33.20 17.14
C PRO A 251 26.32 32.22 18.02
N TYR A 252 26.20 30.97 17.58
CA TYR A 252 25.46 29.91 18.27
C TYR A 252 23.95 30.16 18.44
N SER A 253 23.37 31.13 17.73
CA SER A 253 21.92 31.31 17.63
C SER A 253 21.36 30.57 16.42
N GLY A 254 20.37 29.71 16.64
CA GLY A 254 19.69 28.96 15.59
C GLY A 254 18.69 29.83 14.81
N VAL A 255 18.52 29.51 13.54
CA VAL A 255 17.46 30.09 12.69
C VAL A 255 16.35 29.06 12.61
N HIS A 256 15.38 29.20 13.52
CA HIS A 256 14.25 28.29 13.62
C HIS A 256 13.05 28.80 12.83
N CYS A 257 12.58 27.97 11.91
CA CYS A 257 11.39 28.21 11.10
C CYS A 257 10.73 26.87 10.75
N THR A 258 9.41 26.83 10.87
CA THR A 258 8.60 25.69 10.44
C THR A 258 8.07 25.94 9.03
N LEU A 259 8.37 25.03 8.10
CA LEU A 259 7.81 24.99 6.76
C LEU A 259 6.80 23.85 6.68
N THR A 260 5.56 24.16 6.32
CA THR A 260 4.45 23.20 6.25
C THR A 260 3.87 23.18 4.85
N LEU A 261 3.69 21.99 4.28
CA LEU A 261 2.96 21.78 3.04
C LEU A 261 1.46 21.68 3.35
N LEU A 262 0.66 22.58 2.80
CA LEU A 262 -0.79 22.62 2.99
C LEU A 262 -1.53 21.84 1.91
N ASN A 263 -1.12 22.03 0.67
CA ASN A 263 -1.72 21.41 -0.49
C ASN A 263 -0.65 21.16 -1.55
N SER A 264 -0.80 20.08 -2.32
CA SER A 264 0.05 19.84 -3.49
C SER A 264 -0.75 19.19 -4.61
N SER A 265 -0.35 19.45 -5.85
CA SER A 265 -1.01 18.94 -7.05
C SER A 265 0.02 18.44 -8.06
N VAL A 266 -0.27 17.27 -8.67
CA VAL A 266 0.57 16.65 -9.70
C VAL A 266 -0.23 16.54 -10.99
N ARG A 267 0.35 16.98 -12.12
CA ARG A 267 -0.16 16.71 -13.47
C ARG A 267 0.34 15.33 -13.94
N HIS A 268 -0.51 14.31 -13.94
CA HIS A 268 -0.15 12.94 -14.32
C HIS A 268 -0.16 12.67 -15.84
N SER A 269 -0.82 13.52 -16.63
CA SER A 269 -0.98 13.33 -18.07
C SER A 269 -0.29 14.42 -18.88
N ASN A 270 0.33 14.01 -19.99
CA ASN A 270 0.90 14.91 -21.00
C ASN A 270 -0.12 15.37 -22.06
N MET A 271 -1.39 14.96 -21.95
CA MET A 271 -2.43 15.29 -22.93
C MET A 271 -3.04 16.68 -22.66
N LEU A 272 -3.48 17.33 -23.73
CA LEU A 272 -4.30 18.53 -23.67
C LEU A 272 -5.77 18.15 -23.52
N LEU A 273 -6.45 18.68 -22.51
CA LEU A 273 -7.88 18.48 -22.32
C LEU A 273 -8.63 19.53 -23.15
N SER A 274 -9.44 19.09 -24.11
CA SER A 274 -10.15 19.98 -25.04
C SER A 274 -9.20 20.96 -25.78
N ASN A 275 -8.00 20.47 -26.14
CA ASN A 275 -6.94 21.25 -26.76
C ASN A 275 -6.45 22.46 -25.92
N ASN A 276 -6.68 22.42 -24.60
CA ASN A 276 -6.23 23.45 -23.67
C ASN A 276 -5.18 22.89 -22.68
N TYR A 277 -4.15 23.70 -22.45
CA TYR A 277 -3.09 23.42 -21.50
C TYR A 277 -3.52 23.70 -20.06
N GLU A 278 -4.25 24.79 -19.85
CA GLU A 278 -4.64 25.25 -18.53
C GLU A 278 -5.49 24.23 -17.79
N ARG A 279 -5.34 24.24 -16.47
CA ARG A 279 -6.13 23.40 -15.57
C ARG A 279 -7.60 23.83 -15.60
N GLN A 280 -8.49 22.87 -15.78
CA GLN A 280 -9.94 23.07 -15.76
C GLN A 280 -10.54 22.61 -14.42
N ILE A 281 -11.80 22.95 -14.19
CA ILE A 281 -12.58 22.41 -13.05
C ILE A 281 -12.76 20.90 -13.31
N ASP A 282 -12.52 20.08 -12.29
CA ASP A 282 -12.56 18.60 -12.35
C ASP A 282 -11.65 17.98 -13.43
N ASP A 283 -10.42 18.48 -13.52
CA ASP A 283 -9.43 17.99 -14.49
C ASP A 283 -8.77 16.66 -14.06
N VAL A 284 -9.12 15.57 -14.74
CA VAL A 284 -8.59 14.22 -14.52
C VAL A 284 -7.07 14.10 -14.72
N ARG A 285 -6.44 15.09 -15.38
CA ARG A 285 -4.98 15.11 -15.55
C ARG A 285 -4.27 15.46 -14.25
N PHE A 286 -4.98 16.02 -13.27
CA PHE A 286 -4.42 16.44 -12.00
C PHE A 286 -4.90 15.56 -10.86
N THR A 287 -4.06 15.42 -9.85
CA THR A 287 -4.45 14.85 -8.56
C THR A 287 -4.00 15.79 -7.47
N ASP A 288 -4.95 16.26 -6.66
CA ASP A 288 -4.69 17.13 -5.52
C ASP A 288 -4.56 16.30 -4.24
N ASN A 289 -3.57 16.65 -3.43
CA ASN A 289 -3.32 16.05 -2.14
C ASN A 289 -3.43 17.12 -1.05
N VAL A 290 -4.62 17.18 -0.45
CA VAL A 290 -5.03 18.22 0.52
C VAL A 290 -4.92 17.73 1.98
N GLY A 291 -4.65 16.44 2.21
CA GLY A 291 -4.82 15.79 3.52
C GLY A 291 -3.53 15.45 4.29
N ALA A 292 -2.37 15.50 3.66
CA ALA A 292 -1.10 15.13 4.27
C ALA A 292 -0.31 16.38 4.70
N ILE A 293 -0.72 17.00 5.82
CA ILE A 293 0.05 18.09 6.41
C ILE A 293 1.38 17.52 6.89
N GLN A 294 2.42 17.72 6.10
CA GLN A 294 3.80 17.46 6.46
C GLN A 294 4.47 18.78 6.80
N SER A 295 5.45 18.74 7.72
CA SER A 295 6.24 19.91 8.05
C SER A 295 7.69 19.53 8.32
N ILE A 296 8.59 20.47 8.05
CA ILE A 296 9.98 20.41 8.49
C ILE A 296 10.27 21.63 9.35
N VAL A 297 11.28 21.51 10.18
CA VAL A 297 11.76 22.60 11.05
C VAL A 297 13.22 22.84 10.77
N THR A 298 13.59 24.10 10.62
CA THR A 298 14.99 24.51 10.42
C THR A 298 15.70 24.75 11.76
N SER A 299 17.01 24.51 11.76
CA SER A 299 17.93 24.73 12.87
C SER A 299 18.99 25.77 12.52
N SER A 300 19.64 25.64 11.36
CA SER A 300 20.67 26.58 10.91
C SER A 300 20.13 27.66 9.96
N GLY A 301 19.03 27.35 9.27
CA GLY A 301 18.49 28.21 8.20
C GLY A 301 19.42 28.32 6.99
N GLN A 302 20.37 27.39 6.81
CA GLN A 302 21.23 27.33 5.62
C GLN A 302 21.11 25.97 4.95
N ASN A 303 20.44 25.95 3.78
CA ASN A 303 20.15 24.75 3.00
C ASN A 303 19.61 23.60 3.86
N ASP A 304 18.71 23.94 4.78
CA ASP A 304 18.26 23.06 5.85
C ASP A 304 17.01 22.29 5.40
N SER A 305 17.09 20.97 5.45
CA SER A 305 16.00 20.06 5.06
C SER A 305 15.15 19.58 6.23
N GLY A 306 15.47 20.02 7.46
CA GLY A 306 14.84 19.54 8.70
C GLY A 306 15.25 18.12 9.12
N LEU A 307 16.29 17.58 8.48
CA LEU A 307 16.93 16.33 8.84
C LEU A 307 18.40 16.60 9.19
N PHE A 308 18.98 15.81 10.11
CA PHE A 308 20.41 15.89 10.40
C PHE A 308 21.28 15.49 9.20
N GLU A 309 20.85 14.47 8.47
CA GLU A 309 21.48 14.02 7.22
C GLU A 309 20.40 13.67 6.21
N ALA A 310 20.42 14.35 5.06
CA ALA A 310 19.51 14.06 3.95
C ALA A 310 20.08 12.89 3.12
N ASN A 311 19.81 11.66 3.57
CA ASN A 311 20.26 10.45 2.88
C ASN A 311 19.21 9.95 1.89
N LEU A 312 19.55 9.94 0.60
CA LEU A 312 18.68 9.43 -0.47
C LEU A 312 18.49 7.90 -0.45
N ARG A 313 19.25 7.17 0.39
CA ARG A 313 19.20 5.71 0.55
C ARG A 313 18.52 5.27 1.84
N ASP A 314 17.86 6.18 2.58
CA ASP A 314 17.04 5.79 3.74
C ASP A 314 15.85 4.92 3.26
N GLU A 315 15.43 3.97 4.09
CA GLU A 315 14.24 3.14 3.85
C GLU A 315 12.94 3.95 3.97
N ARG A 316 13.02 5.13 4.62
CA ARG A 316 11.91 6.07 4.76
C ARG A 316 11.99 7.17 3.71
N TYR A 317 10.83 7.58 3.23
CA TYR A 317 10.73 8.74 2.35
C TYR A 317 11.19 10.03 3.03
N LEU A 318 11.82 10.90 2.25
CA LEU A 318 12.20 12.22 2.69
C LEU A 318 10.96 13.10 2.91
N PRO A 319 11.06 14.16 3.74
CA PRO A 319 9.98 15.11 3.88
C PRO A 319 9.53 15.68 2.53
N PHE A 320 8.22 15.68 2.31
CA PHE A 320 7.55 16.12 1.07
C PHE A 320 7.87 15.29 -0.17
N GLU A 321 8.58 14.18 -0.04
CA GLU A 321 8.86 13.29 -1.17
C GLU A 321 7.55 12.82 -1.80
N GLY A 322 7.51 12.78 -3.12
CA GLY A 322 6.36 12.35 -3.91
C GLY A 322 5.21 13.35 -4.00
N ALA A 323 5.21 14.43 -3.20
CA ALA A 323 4.23 15.50 -3.28
C ALA A 323 4.35 16.28 -4.61
N GLY A 324 3.27 16.96 -5.01
CA GLY A 324 3.29 17.75 -6.23
C GLY A 324 4.12 19.03 -6.13
N ALA A 325 4.81 19.38 -7.22
CA ALA A 325 5.56 20.62 -7.29
C ALA A 325 4.66 21.86 -7.23
N ILE A 326 3.46 21.76 -7.81
CA ILE A 326 2.41 22.79 -7.66
C ILE A 326 1.90 22.67 -6.23
N SER A 327 2.14 23.68 -5.40
CA SER A 327 1.98 23.50 -3.95
C SER A 327 1.75 24.79 -3.19
N ASP A 328 1.00 24.69 -2.10
CA ASP A 328 0.75 25.79 -1.16
C ASP A 328 1.46 25.48 0.16
N TRP A 329 2.21 26.46 0.65
CA TRP A 329 3.09 26.35 1.80
C TRP A 329 2.74 27.38 2.85
N ARG A 330 2.98 27.03 4.11
CA ARG A 330 2.99 27.96 5.24
C ARG A 330 4.37 28.00 5.85
N LEU A 331 4.93 29.19 5.99
CA LEU A 331 6.10 29.41 6.85
C LEU A 331 5.68 30.06 8.15
N GLN A 332 6.34 29.64 9.24
CA GLN A 332 6.09 30.17 10.56
C GLN A 332 7.42 30.30 11.33
N LEU A 333 7.64 31.48 11.90
CA LEU A 333 8.73 31.77 12.81
C LEU A 333 8.23 31.71 14.27
N PRO A 334 9.11 31.42 15.25
CA PRO A 334 8.76 31.47 16.66
C PRO A 334 8.22 32.85 17.08
N ASP A 335 7.05 32.86 17.72
CA ASP A 335 6.33 34.10 18.07
C ASP A 335 6.81 34.68 19.41
N ASN A 336 6.77 33.87 20.47
CA ASN A 336 6.96 34.33 21.85
C ASN A 336 8.41 34.62 22.23
N PHE A 337 9.37 33.95 21.58
CA PHE A 337 10.80 34.02 21.93
C PHE A 337 11.66 34.04 20.65
N PRO A 338 11.76 35.20 19.96
CA PRO A 338 12.61 35.33 18.78
C PRO A 338 14.09 35.18 19.18
N HIS A 339 14.81 34.32 18.47
CA HIS A 339 16.23 34.04 18.73
C HIS A 339 17.18 35.04 18.05
N PHE A 340 16.66 35.80 17.10
CA PHE A 340 17.33 36.88 16.39
C PHE A 340 16.28 37.88 15.90
N ASP A 341 16.74 39.03 15.41
CA ASP A 341 15.86 40.04 14.83
C ASP A 341 15.42 39.61 13.42
N TYR A 342 14.14 39.24 13.27
CA TYR A 342 13.55 38.79 12.00
C TYR A 342 13.60 39.86 10.89
N GLU A 343 13.83 41.11 11.24
CA GLU A 343 13.91 42.19 10.27
C GLU A 343 15.19 42.13 9.45
N THR A 344 16.21 41.46 9.99
CA THR A 344 17.47 41.18 9.32
C THR A 344 17.33 40.14 8.21
N ILE A 345 16.20 39.43 8.11
CA ILE A 345 15.92 38.48 7.03
C ILE A 345 15.90 39.25 5.71
N SER A 346 16.82 38.96 4.79
CA SER A 346 16.81 39.59 3.47
C SER A 346 15.86 38.88 2.51
N ASP A 347 15.76 37.56 2.61
CA ASP A 347 14.92 36.72 1.76
C ASP A 347 14.66 35.36 2.44
N VAL A 348 13.76 34.56 1.87
CA VAL A 348 13.61 33.14 2.18
C VAL A 348 13.70 32.38 0.86
N ILE A 349 14.66 31.47 0.76
CA ILE A 349 14.93 30.69 -0.45
C ILE A 349 14.51 29.25 -0.19
N LEU A 350 13.55 28.78 -0.98
CA LEU A 350 13.16 27.38 -1.04
C LEU A 350 13.98 26.69 -2.12
N HIS A 351 14.75 25.69 -1.74
CA HIS A 351 15.47 24.81 -2.65
C HIS A 351 14.60 23.57 -2.90
N VAL A 352 13.83 23.60 -3.98
CA VAL A 352 12.92 22.53 -4.37
C VAL A 352 13.65 21.62 -5.35
N ARG A 353 13.95 20.39 -4.91
CA ARG A 353 14.43 19.32 -5.79
C ARG A 353 13.22 18.48 -6.19
N TYR A 354 13.01 18.30 -7.49
CA TYR A 354 11.86 17.57 -8.01
C TYR A 354 12.27 16.72 -9.21
N THR A 355 11.48 15.69 -9.48
CA THR A 355 11.56 14.90 -10.71
C THR A 355 10.45 15.30 -11.67
N ALA A 356 10.70 15.16 -12.97
CA ALA A 356 9.71 15.41 -14.01
C ALA A 356 9.93 14.49 -15.22
N ARG A 357 8.89 14.37 -16.04
CA ARG A 357 8.94 13.67 -17.33
C ARG A 357 8.69 14.65 -18.47
N ASP A 358 9.32 14.41 -19.61
CA ASP A 358 9.10 15.19 -20.82
C ASP A 358 7.79 14.76 -21.51
N GLY A 359 6.87 15.71 -21.68
CA GLY A 359 5.59 15.51 -22.36
C GLY A 359 5.64 15.69 -23.88
N GLY A 360 6.79 16.09 -24.43
CA GLY A 360 7.00 16.32 -25.85
C GLY A 360 6.62 17.73 -26.33
N GLU A 361 6.94 18.02 -27.61
CA GLU A 361 6.82 19.37 -28.17
C GLU A 361 5.40 19.92 -28.16
N VAL A 362 4.38 19.08 -28.37
CA VAL A 362 2.97 19.52 -28.38
C VAL A 362 2.57 20.14 -27.04
N LEU A 363 2.99 19.53 -25.92
CA LEU A 363 2.70 20.07 -24.59
C LEU A 363 3.54 21.32 -24.33
N ALA A 364 4.81 21.32 -24.76
CA ALA A 364 5.71 22.46 -24.61
C ALA A 364 5.24 23.69 -25.38
N ASP A 365 4.75 23.52 -26.61
CA ASP A 365 4.20 24.58 -27.44
C ASP A 365 2.93 25.17 -26.80
N ALA A 366 2.04 24.31 -26.30
CA ALA A 366 0.82 24.75 -25.62
C ALA A 366 1.14 25.50 -24.32
N ALA A 367 2.09 25.02 -23.52
CA ALA A 367 2.57 25.70 -22.32
C ALA A 367 3.17 27.07 -22.68
N ARG A 368 4.03 27.14 -23.71
CA ARG A 368 4.61 28.41 -24.19
C ARG A 368 3.55 29.38 -24.71
N ALA A 369 2.54 28.89 -25.42
CA ALA A 369 1.43 29.72 -25.90
C ALA A 369 0.64 30.32 -24.73
N VAL A 370 0.39 29.54 -23.66
CA VAL A 370 -0.24 30.05 -22.43
C VAL A 370 0.66 31.02 -21.68
N LEU A 371 1.96 30.74 -21.56
CA LEU A 371 2.90 31.69 -20.96
C LEU A 371 2.93 33.01 -21.74
N GLN A 372 2.96 32.93 -23.07
CA GLN A 372 2.94 34.10 -23.93
C GLN A 372 1.60 34.82 -23.89
N SER A 373 0.47 34.11 -23.81
CA SER A 373 -0.84 34.72 -23.64
C SER A 373 -0.98 35.39 -22.29
N ARG A 374 -0.45 34.80 -21.21
CA ARG A 374 -0.40 35.43 -19.88
C ARG A 374 0.53 36.63 -19.84
N LEU A 375 1.71 36.56 -20.47
CA LEU A 375 2.60 37.71 -20.62
C LEU A 375 1.96 38.81 -21.47
N ASN A 376 1.24 38.45 -22.54
CA ASN A 376 0.53 39.40 -23.38
C ASN A 376 -0.71 39.98 -22.70
N ALA A 377 -1.43 39.19 -21.91
CA ALA A 377 -2.50 39.67 -21.05
C ALA A 377 -1.92 40.65 -20.02
N MET A 378 -0.76 40.32 -19.42
CA MET A 378 0.01 41.22 -18.54
C MET A 378 0.48 42.50 -19.26
N ARG A 379 0.79 42.44 -20.57
CA ARG A 379 1.10 43.61 -21.41
C ARG A 379 -0.13 44.48 -21.69
N GLN A 380 -1.27 43.83 -21.89
CA GLN A 380 -2.56 44.44 -22.24
C GLN A 380 -3.42 44.78 -21.02
N LEU A 381 -2.92 44.55 -19.78
CA LEU A 381 -3.60 44.96 -18.56
C LEU A 381 -4.00 46.43 -18.70
N ALA A 382 -5.30 46.68 -18.54
CA ALA A 382 -5.79 48.02 -18.30
C ALA A 382 -5.09 48.57 -17.03
N GLU A 383 -5.03 49.89 -16.93
CA GLU A 383 -4.45 50.66 -15.82
C GLU A 383 -4.89 50.18 -14.41
N ASN A 384 -5.95 49.37 -14.28
CA ASN A 384 -6.48 48.91 -13.00
C ASN A 384 -6.15 47.46 -12.62
N GLU A 385 -5.36 46.70 -13.40
CA GLU A 385 -5.05 45.30 -13.09
C GLU A 385 -3.57 45.05 -12.70
N ALA A 386 -3.37 44.07 -11.81
CA ALA A 386 -2.08 43.85 -11.14
C ALA A 386 -1.01 43.23 -12.06
N GLY A 387 -0.12 44.07 -12.60
CA GLY A 387 1.12 43.61 -13.25
C GLY A 387 2.15 43.01 -12.29
N LEU A 388 3.30 42.57 -12.82
CA LEU A 388 4.42 42.04 -12.04
C LEU A 388 4.92 43.07 -11.03
N VAL A 389 5.34 42.64 -9.85
CA VAL A 389 5.77 43.54 -8.78
C VAL A 389 7.24 43.28 -8.45
N GLN A 390 8.04 44.33 -8.38
CA GLN A 390 9.40 44.31 -7.90
C GLN A 390 9.49 45.06 -6.56
N LEU A 391 10.04 44.42 -5.54
CA LEU A 391 10.27 45.05 -4.23
C LEU A 391 11.64 45.76 -4.22
N LEU A 392 11.62 47.04 -3.85
CA LEU A 392 12.79 47.88 -3.62
C LEU A 392 12.75 48.44 -2.19
N SER A 393 13.59 47.93 -1.30
CA SER A 393 13.78 48.51 0.05
C SER A 393 14.77 49.67 -0.02
N LEU A 394 14.36 50.86 0.43
CA LEU A 394 15.26 52.01 0.48
C LEU A 394 16.42 51.76 1.46
N ARG A 395 16.14 51.22 2.66
CA ARG A 395 17.19 50.94 3.64
C ARG A 395 18.25 49.97 3.11
N GLN A 396 17.82 48.89 2.46
CA GLN A 396 18.74 47.82 2.05
C GLN A 396 19.41 48.09 0.69
N GLN A 397 18.67 48.63 -0.27
CA GLN A 397 19.16 48.79 -1.65
C GLN A 397 19.69 50.20 -1.95
N TYR A 398 19.26 51.21 -1.18
CA TYR A 398 19.63 52.63 -1.34
C TYR A 398 20.01 53.28 0.02
N PRO A 399 21.02 52.74 0.73
CA PRO A 399 21.31 53.17 2.11
C PRO A 399 21.73 54.63 2.23
N GLY A 400 22.38 55.21 1.20
CA GLY A 400 22.79 56.61 1.20
C GLY A 400 21.60 57.56 1.08
N GLU A 401 20.74 57.27 0.11
CA GLU A 401 19.48 57.95 -0.17
C GLU A 401 18.52 57.84 1.00
N TRP A 402 18.44 56.66 1.63
CA TRP A 402 17.67 56.43 2.84
C TRP A 402 18.12 57.35 3.99
N ASN A 403 19.43 57.49 4.20
CA ASN A 403 19.95 58.38 5.24
C ASN A 403 19.65 59.85 4.92
N GLN A 404 19.75 60.27 3.65
CA GLN A 404 19.36 61.61 3.22
C GLN A 404 17.88 61.89 3.45
N LEU A 405 16.99 60.95 3.15
CA LEU A 405 15.55 61.07 3.41
C LEU A 405 15.26 61.25 4.92
N ARG A 406 15.98 60.49 5.77
CA ARG A 406 15.77 60.48 7.22
C ARG A 406 16.34 61.71 7.93
N SER A 407 17.60 62.08 7.65
CA SER A 407 18.32 63.15 8.37
C SER A 407 18.52 64.44 7.56
N GLY A 408 18.17 64.46 6.28
CA GLY A 408 18.32 65.65 5.44
C GLY A 408 17.37 66.78 5.82
N VAL A 409 17.78 68.02 5.55
CA VAL A 409 17.03 69.24 5.90
C VAL A 409 15.65 69.24 5.25
N ASP A 410 15.57 68.86 3.96
CA ASP A 410 14.34 68.95 3.16
C ASP A 410 13.50 67.67 3.13
N GLY A 411 14.00 66.55 3.68
CA GLY A 411 13.29 65.26 3.65
C GLY A 411 13.02 64.74 2.25
N LYS A 412 14.00 64.95 1.36
CA LYS A 412 13.98 64.52 -0.05
C LYS A 412 15.21 63.67 -0.36
N THR A 413 15.05 62.73 -1.27
CA THR A 413 16.16 61.98 -1.87
C THR A 413 15.83 61.64 -3.32
N VAL A 414 16.84 61.37 -4.14
CA VAL A 414 16.66 60.89 -5.50
C VAL A 414 17.17 59.46 -5.58
N ILE A 415 16.32 58.53 -6.01
CA ILE A 415 16.71 57.15 -6.29
C ILE A 415 16.79 56.91 -7.79
N THR A 416 17.65 55.98 -8.18
CA THR A 416 17.80 55.57 -9.58
C THR A 416 17.26 54.15 -9.75
N ILE A 417 16.21 54.00 -10.56
CA ILE A 417 15.65 52.70 -10.94
C ILE A 417 16.13 52.37 -12.35
N ASN A 418 16.89 51.28 -12.46
CA ASN A 418 17.44 50.79 -13.72
C ASN A 418 16.91 49.39 -14.07
N GLN A 419 17.12 48.96 -15.31
CA GLN A 419 16.65 47.65 -15.78
C GLN A 419 17.29 46.47 -15.01
N ALA A 420 18.50 46.64 -14.50
CA ALA A 420 19.22 45.60 -13.76
C ALA A 420 18.59 45.23 -12.41
N ARG A 421 17.67 46.06 -11.89
CA ARG A 421 16.91 45.77 -10.66
C ARG A 421 15.70 44.86 -10.89
N PHE A 422 15.36 44.54 -12.14
CA PHE A 422 14.24 43.66 -12.48
C PHE A 422 14.75 42.25 -12.85
N PRO A 423 13.89 41.22 -12.76
CA PRO A 423 14.25 39.87 -13.17
C PRO A 423 14.80 39.81 -14.59
N TYR A 424 15.73 38.88 -14.85
CA TYR A 424 16.45 38.83 -16.13
C TYR A 424 15.54 38.69 -17.36
N PHE A 425 14.42 37.95 -17.23
CA PHE A 425 13.45 37.80 -18.32
C PHE A 425 12.75 39.13 -18.66
N ALA A 426 12.60 40.01 -17.67
CA ALA A 426 11.97 41.32 -17.80
C ALA A 426 13.00 42.36 -18.27
N ALA A 427 14.23 42.30 -17.77
CA ALA A 427 15.31 43.25 -18.09
C ALA A 427 15.72 43.27 -19.58
N ARG A 428 15.38 42.23 -20.36
CA ARG A 428 15.67 42.15 -21.80
C ARG A 428 14.62 42.81 -22.71
N ALA A 429 13.51 43.23 -22.15
CA ALA A 429 12.41 43.85 -22.88
C ALA A 429 12.17 45.27 -22.37
N THR A 430 11.38 46.04 -23.12
CA THR A 430 11.10 47.43 -22.79
C THR A 430 10.16 47.49 -21.60
N LEU A 431 10.72 47.73 -20.42
CA LEU A 431 9.96 47.78 -19.18
C LEU A 431 9.18 49.08 -19.08
N ALA A 432 7.91 48.97 -18.71
CA ALA A 432 7.10 50.13 -18.37
C ALA A 432 6.64 50.04 -16.91
N ILE A 433 6.97 51.05 -16.11
CA ILE A 433 6.42 51.18 -14.76
C ILE A 433 4.98 51.68 -14.89
N ILE A 434 4.05 50.96 -14.28
CA ILE A 434 2.61 51.25 -14.31
C ILE A 434 2.11 51.77 -12.96
N ARG A 435 2.65 51.26 -11.85
CA ARG A 435 2.21 51.63 -10.50
C ARG A 435 3.34 51.58 -9.48
N PHE A 436 3.19 52.38 -8.43
CA PHE A 436 4.03 52.32 -7.23
C PHE A 436 3.14 52.12 -6.01
N ASN A 437 3.30 51.01 -5.31
CA ASN A 437 2.81 50.93 -3.94
C ASN A 437 3.98 51.18 -2.99
N ALA A 438 3.69 51.71 -1.82
CA ALA A 438 4.70 51.92 -0.80
C ALA A 438 4.22 51.31 0.52
N LEU A 439 5.18 50.80 1.28
CA LEU A 439 5.02 50.42 2.66
C LEU A 439 6.05 51.17 3.47
N ALA A 440 5.64 51.74 4.58
CA ALA A 440 6.54 52.46 5.46
C ALA A 440 6.50 51.86 6.86
N ARG A 441 7.66 51.46 7.35
CA ARG A 441 7.78 50.88 8.68
C ARG A 441 8.03 51.96 9.71
N VAL A 442 7.25 51.93 10.79
CA VAL A 442 7.39 52.84 11.93
C VAL A 442 7.87 52.04 13.14
N ARG A 443 8.75 52.64 13.95
CA ARG A 443 9.24 51.99 15.19
C ARG A 443 8.11 51.72 16.19
N ASP A 444 8.13 50.52 16.79
CA ASP A 444 7.14 49.99 17.76
C ASP A 444 6.74 50.96 18.88
N SER A 445 7.70 51.72 19.39
CA SER A 445 7.53 52.59 20.56
C SER A 445 6.69 53.86 20.32
N VAL A 446 6.02 53.99 19.15
CA VAL A 446 5.47 55.29 18.71
C VAL A 446 4.07 55.23 18.08
N ASN A 447 3.27 54.20 18.37
CA ASN A 447 1.84 54.16 17.97
C ASN A 447 0.99 55.33 18.53
N ALA A 448 1.55 56.19 19.38
CA ALA A 448 0.90 57.39 19.95
C ALA A 448 1.18 58.72 19.22
N ASN A 449 1.98 58.76 18.14
CA ASN A 449 2.30 60.01 17.43
C ASN A 449 1.36 60.22 16.22
N SER A 450 0.41 61.15 16.33
CA SER A 450 -0.65 61.39 15.34
C SER A 450 -0.15 61.69 13.92
N ASN A 451 1.04 62.30 13.77
CA ASN A 451 1.61 62.62 12.45
C ASN A 451 2.29 61.41 11.76
N LEU A 452 2.57 60.33 12.49
CA LEU A 452 3.06 59.07 11.90
C LEU A 452 1.94 58.02 11.79
N GLN A 453 0.73 58.37 12.25
CA GLN A 453 -0.49 57.65 11.94
C GLN A 453 -1.01 57.99 10.53
N SER A 454 -0.73 59.20 10.02
CA SER A 454 -1.03 59.56 8.63
C SER A 454 0.02 60.51 8.05
N PHE A 455 0.75 60.06 7.03
CA PHE A 455 1.68 60.87 6.24
C PHE A 455 1.65 60.45 4.77
N GLY A 456 2.23 61.26 3.89
CA GLY A 456 2.32 61.00 2.46
C GLY A 456 3.76 60.77 1.99
N LEU A 457 3.93 59.98 0.94
CA LEU A 457 5.17 59.84 0.19
C LEU A 457 4.96 60.39 -1.23
N LEU A 458 5.55 61.54 -1.52
CA LEU A 458 5.57 62.12 -2.86
C LEU A 458 6.69 61.47 -3.68
N LEU A 459 6.31 60.78 -4.75
CA LEU A 459 7.19 60.24 -5.78
C LEU A 459 7.08 61.12 -7.02
N LYS A 460 8.18 61.70 -7.47
CA LYS A 460 8.23 62.56 -8.66
C LYS A 460 9.36 62.15 -9.58
N ARG A 461 9.06 61.87 -10.85
CA ARG A 461 10.11 61.57 -11.83
C ARG A 461 10.98 62.81 -12.06
N VAL A 462 12.30 62.63 -12.15
CA VAL A 462 13.24 63.68 -12.49
C VAL A 462 13.47 63.61 -14.01
N ALA A 463 12.73 64.40 -14.80
CA ALA A 463 12.85 64.45 -16.25
C ALA A 463 12.68 65.88 -16.79
N ALA A 464 13.23 66.15 -17.98
CA ALA A 464 13.06 67.42 -18.69
C ALA A 464 11.65 67.49 -19.32
N GLY A 465 10.64 67.92 -18.56
CA GLY A 465 9.26 68.07 -19.02
C GLY A 465 8.21 67.87 -17.91
N ALA A 466 6.93 67.78 -18.28
CA ALA A 466 5.85 67.43 -17.36
C ALA A 466 6.13 66.04 -16.77
N SER A 467 6.59 66.03 -15.51
CA SER A 467 7.04 64.82 -14.85
C SER A 467 5.88 64.23 -14.05
N PRO A 468 5.55 62.94 -14.24
CA PRO A 468 4.53 62.29 -13.41
C PRO A 468 4.96 62.37 -11.95
N SER A 469 4.03 62.79 -11.10
CA SER A 469 4.21 62.82 -9.65
C SER A 469 2.97 62.30 -8.95
N THR A 470 3.14 61.51 -7.91
CA THR A 470 2.04 61.03 -7.06
C THR A 470 2.38 61.19 -5.61
N THR A 471 1.36 61.38 -4.78
CA THR A 471 1.49 61.31 -3.33
C THR A 471 0.78 60.06 -2.82
N LEU A 472 1.55 59.13 -2.27
CA LEU A 472 1.06 57.91 -1.64
C LEU A 472 0.73 58.20 -0.17
N GLY A 473 -0.56 58.25 0.16
CA GLY A 473 -1.01 58.44 1.53
C GLY A 473 -0.97 57.13 2.30
N PHE A 474 -0.41 57.14 3.50
CA PHE A 474 -0.54 56.05 4.46
C PHE A 474 -1.71 56.34 5.42
N PRO A 475 -2.88 55.70 5.27
CA PRO A 475 -3.98 55.87 6.21
C PRO A 475 -3.67 55.22 7.56
N SER A 476 -4.30 55.72 8.63
CA SER A 476 -4.12 55.20 9.99
C SER A 476 -4.57 53.76 10.18
N ASP A 477 -5.53 53.33 9.36
CA ASP A 477 -6.29 52.10 9.59
C ASP A 477 -5.73 50.91 8.77
N SER A 478 -4.83 51.17 7.81
CA SER A 478 -4.20 50.13 7.00
C SER A 478 -2.77 49.84 7.48
N SER A 479 -2.61 48.74 8.20
CA SER A 479 -1.30 48.31 8.72
C SER A 479 -1.15 46.80 8.76
N ILE A 480 0.09 46.34 8.53
CA ILE A 480 0.53 44.96 8.72
C ILE A 480 1.60 45.00 9.81
N GLY A 481 1.20 44.71 11.05
CA GLY A 481 2.04 44.97 12.22
C GLY A 481 2.51 46.42 12.26
N ASN A 482 3.81 46.64 12.17
CA ASN A 482 4.44 47.97 12.21
C ASN A 482 4.60 48.65 10.84
N TRP A 483 4.17 47.98 9.77
CA TRP A 483 4.16 48.54 8.43
C TRP A 483 2.85 49.27 8.20
N ARG A 484 2.95 50.55 7.87
CA ARG A 484 1.85 51.31 7.30
C ARG A 484 1.78 51.00 5.82
N VAL A 485 0.60 50.59 5.38
CA VAL A 485 0.33 50.19 4.00
C VAL A 485 -0.47 51.31 3.36
N ASN A 486 -0.09 51.73 2.15
CA ASN A 486 -0.95 52.61 1.38
C ASN A 486 -2.12 51.80 0.80
N GLU A 487 -3.36 52.15 1.17
CA GLU A 487 -4.60 51.52 0.68
C GLU A 487 -5.30 52.27 -0.46
N LEU A 488 -4.71 53.35 -0.99
CA LEU A 488 -5.29 54.06 -2.13
C LEU A 488 -4.84 53.43 -3.45
N GLY A 489 -5.75 52.63 -4.01
CA GLY A 489 -5.76 52.18 -5.39
C GLY A 489 -6.03 53.32 -6.37
N GLY A 490 -5.27 53.28 -7.46
CA GLY A 490 -5.35 54.21 -8.59
C GLY A 490 -3.98 54.30 -9.24
N ASP A 491 -3.93 54.13 -10.55
CA ASP A 491 -2.69 54.17 -11.31
C ASP A 491 -1.98 55.51 -11.13
N ILE A 492 -0.70 55.41 -10.78
CA ILE A 492 0.16 56.56 -10.48
C ILE A 492 0.77 57.14 -11.74
N VAL A 493 0.96 56.26 -12.71
CA VAL A 493 1.62 56.56 -13.96
C VAL A 493 0.55 56.56 -15.05
N THR A 494 -0.12 57.71 -15.24
CA THR A 494 -1.12 57.91 -16.30
C THR A 494 -0.54 57.67 -17.70
N VAL A 495 0.79 57.75 -17.84
CA VAL A 495 1.53 57.40 -19.06
C VAL A 495 2.72 56.51 -18.67
N PRO A 496 2.73 55.23 -19.06
CA PRO A 496 3.73 54.25 -18.64
C PRO A 496 5.15 54.80 -18.78
N VAL A 497 5.93 54.76 -17.69
CA VAL A 497 7.31 55.22 -17.74
C VAL A 497 8.16 54.10 -18.30
N LEU A 498 8.59 54.27 -19.55
CA LEU A 498 9.55 53.37 -20.18
C LEU A 498 10.91 53.51 -19.49
N ILE A 499 11.41 52.39 -19.00
CA ILE A 499 12.79 52.23 -18.57
C ILE A 499 13.57 51.86 -19.83
N GLU A 500 14.09 52.86 -20.53
CA GLU A 500 15.03 52.66 -21.63
C GLU A 500 16.43 52.36 -21.05
N ALA A 501 17.46 52.22 -21.90
CA ALA A 501 18.84 51.94 -21.45
C ALA A 501 19.47 53.04 -20.55
N GLN A 502 18.69 54.05 -20.16
CA GLN A 502 19.05 55.12 -19.24
C GLN A 502 18.33 54.97 -17.90
N ASP A 503 19.11 55.22 -16.85
CA ASP A 503 18.68 55.28 -15.45
C ASP A 503 17.47 56.21 -15.24
N THR A 504 16.35 55.67 -14.75
CA THR A 504 15.18 56.49 -14.41
C THR A 504 15.31 57.02 -12.99
N GLN A 505 15.45 58.34 -12.85
CA GLN A 505 15.57 59.00 -11.56
C GLN A 505 14.21 59.42 -11.00
N TRP A 506 13.99 59.12 -9.71
CA TRP A 506 12.77 59.44 -8.98
C TRP A 506 13.12 60.18 -7.69
N GLU A 507 12.62 61.40 -7.55
CA GLU A 507 12.64 62.15 -6.30
C GLU A 507 11.56 61.57 -5.38
N ILE A 508 11.98 61.18 -4.17
CA ILE A 508 11.13 60.73 -3.07
C ILE A 508 11.17 61.82 -2.01
N SER A 509 10.00 62.27 -1.57
CA SER A 509 9.89 63.21 -0.47
C SER A 509 8.74 62.86 0.48
N LEU A 510 8.96 63.07 1.78
CA LEU A 510 7.94 62.88 2.79
C LEU A 510 7.08 64.15 2.89
N VAL A 511 5.78 64.00 2.69
CA VAL A 511 4.81 65.10 2.66
C VAL A 511 3.67 64.84 3.64
N ALA A 512 2.82 65.86 3.86
CA ALA A 512 1.57 65.68 4.59
C ALA A 512 0.68 64.65 3.87
N HIS A 513 -0.13 63.90 4.61
CA HIS A 513 -1.07 62.98 3.96
C HIS A 513 -2.10 63.79 3.14
N PRO A 514 -2.50 63.35 1.93
CA PRO A 514 -3.33 64.16 1.02
C PRO A 514 -4.67 64.63 1.62
N SER A 515 -5.22 63.85 2.56
CA SER A 515 -6.51 64.13 3.22
C SER A 515 -6.43 64.40 4.73
N GLN A 516 -5.26 64.24 5.38
CA GLN A 516 -5.09 64.38 6.84
C GLN A 516 -3.65 64.78 7.19
N GLY A 517 -3.41 65.42 8.34
CA GLY A 517 -2.07 65.53 8.94
C GLY A 517 -1.10 66.58 8.36
N ASN A 518 0.00 66.78 9.08
CA ASN A 518 1.14 67.62 8.70
C ASN A 518 2.31 66.73 8.24
N ALA A 519 3.20 67.26 7.38
CA ALA A 519 4.40 66.54 6.97
C ALA A 519 5.28 66.19 8.20
N PRO A 520 5.89 64.99 8.24
CA PRO A 520 6.72 64.60 9.38
C PRO A 520 7.97 65.49 9.49
N ASN A 521 8.13 66.14 10.64
CA ASN A 521 9.31 66.97 10.93
C ASN A 521 10.59 66.11 11.03
N ALA A 522 11.78 66.72 10.98
CA ALA A 522 13.06 66.00 11.01
C ALA A 522 13.20 65.01 12.18
N GLN A 523 12.70 65.36 13.37
CA GLN A 523 12.69 64.46 14.54
C GLN A 523 11.72 63.28 14.38
N GLN A 524 10.60 63.47 13.67
CA GLN A 524 9.60 62.42 13.40
C GLN A 524 10.10 61.48 12.30
N ARG A 525 10.84 61.98 11.30
CA ARG A 525 11.43 61.16 10.23
C ARG A 525 12.42 60.12 10.74
N ILE A 526 13.11 60.39 11.84
CA ILE A 526 14.04 59.44 12.49
C ILE A 526 13.33 58.17 12.98
N LEU A 527 12.03 58.25 13.22
CA LEU A 527 11.20 57.13 13.71
C LEU A 527 10.77 56.18 12.59
N LEU A 528 10.97 56.57 11.33
CA LEU A 528 10.81 55.66 10.19
C LEU A 528 12.00 54.71 10.15
N GLU A 529 11.70 53.42 10.07
CA GLU A 529 12.71 52.39 10.01
C GLU A 529 13.00 52.01 8.56
N ASP A 530 12.01 51.81 7.71
CA ASP A 530 12.27 51.54 6.30
C ASP A 530 11.10 52.05 5.46
N ILE A 531 11.36 52.29 4.18
CA ILE A 531 10.34 52.51 3.17
C ILE A 531 10.63 51.53 2.04
N VAL A 532 9.64 50.70 1.76
CA VAL A 532 9.68 49.69 0.72
C VAL A 532 8.75 50.14 -0.41
N LEU A 533 9.30 50.22 -1.61
CA LEU A 533 8.55 50.48 -2.83
C LEU A 533 8.25 49.15 -3.52
N LEU A 534 6.98 48.91 -3.80
CA LEU A 534 6.50 47.84 -4.65
C LEU A 534 6.23 48.44 -6.03
N VAL A 535 7.19 48.27 -6.93
CA VAL A 535 7.12 48.79 -8.30
C VAL A 535 6.38 47.79 -9.16
N GLY A 536 5.15 48.13 -9.56
CA GLY A 536 4.42 47.37 -10.56
C GLY A 536 4.92 47.71 -11.94
N TYR A 537 5.31 46.69 -12.71
CA TYR A 537 5.85 46.83 -14.05
C TYR A 537 5.19 45.86 -15.03
N ARG A 538 5.25 46.23 -16.31
CA ARG A 538 4.94 45.36 -17.46
C ARG A 538 6.11 45.32 -18.43
N VAL A 539 6.23 44.21 -19.15
CA VAL A 539 7.37 43.82 -20.01
C VAL A 539 6.98 43.87 -21.48
#